data_AF-A0A4Z0P545-F1
#
_entry.id   AF-A0A4Z0P545-F1
#
_cell.length_a   1.000
_cell.length_b   1.000
_cell.length_c   1.000
_cell.angle_alpha   90.00
_cell.angle_beta   90.00
_cell.angle_gamma   90.00
#
_symmetry.space_group_name_H-M   'P 1'
#
loop_
_entity.id
_entity.type
_entity.pdbx_description
1 polymer ?
#
loop_
_entity_poly.entity_id
_entity_poly.type
_entity_poly.pdbx_seq_one_letter_code
_entity_poly.pdbx_strand_id
1 'polypeptide(L)'
;MNLFNRIFKIGQAEAHSAVNQLEDPIKMTEQGLRDLRQDLDKSLQGLAEVKAMAIRARNEAAAARAKALDYEGKAVLLLQRAHKGDLSATEADRLASEALIKKAENEAQATRATAEQEKFENSASQLEQNVQQLKSTISQWDNELKTLKARVTVSTATKTINQQLAKLDSSGTVALLERMKEKVAVEEALAESYGQLANESKTIDQEIDKALGQSGASKATHDLQALKAKLGLE
;
A
#
# COMPACT_ATOMS: atom_id res chain seq x y z
N MET A 1 10.23 -26.69 12.54
CA MET A 1 11.21 -25.63 12.92
C MET A 1 10.87 -24.37 12.14
N ASN A 2 10.38 -23.34 12.84
CA ASN A 2 9.78 -22.15 12.23
C ASN A 2 10.79 -21.28 11.47
N LEU A 3 10.39 -20.83 10.29
CA LEU A 3 11.07 -19.82 9.47
C LEU A 3 11.43 -18.56 10.30
N PHE A 4 10.55 -18.19 11.25
CA PHE A 4 10.75 -17.11 12.22
C PHE A 4 12.02 -17.25 13.07
N ASN A 5 12.37 -18.46 13.54
CA ASN A 5 13.57 -18.67 14.36
C ASN A 5 14.86 -18.56 13.53
N ARG A 6 14.78 -18.73 12.21
CA ARG A 6 15.91 -18.52 11.29
C ARG A 6 16.09 -17.04 10.98
N ILE A 7 15.01 -16.31 10.71
CA ILE A 7 15.05 -14.87 10.43
C ILE A 7 15.60 -14.09 11.65
N PHE A 8 15.16 -14.43 12.86
CA PHE A 8 15.60 -13.74 14.08
C PHE A 8 17.09 -13.98 14.40
N LYS A 9 17.61 -15.17 14.12
CA LYS A 9 19.04 -15.51 14.35
C LYS A 9 19.98 -14.87 13.33
N ILE A 10 19.51 -14.62 12.11
CA ILE A 10 20.32 -13.97 11.07
C ILE A 10 20.51 -12.47 11.37
N GLY A 11 19.55 -11.82 12.05
CA GLY A 11 19.65 -10.41 12.43
C GLY A 11 20.68 -10.09 13.53
N GLN A 12 21.19 -11.10 14.25
CA GLN A 12 22.10 -10.88 15.38
C GLN A 12 23.59 -10.94 14.99
N ALA A 13 23.92 -11.33 13.75
CA ALA A 13 25.29 -11.74 13.39
C ALA A 13 26.10 -10.77 12.50
N GLU A 14 25.54 -9.76 11.84
CA GLU A 14 26.36 -8.93 10.93
C GLU A 14 26.02 -7.43 10.96
N ALA A 15 26.81 -6.68 11.73
CA ALA A 15 26.76 -5.23 11.85
C ALA A 15 27.35 -4.45 10.64
N HIS A 16 27.53 -5.07 9.47
CA HIS A 16 28.09 -4.41 8.29
C HIS A 16 27.20 -4.37 7.03
N SER A 17 25.99 -4.96 7.06
CA SER A 17 25.12 -5.08 5.87
C SER A 17 23.63 -4.75 6.13
N ALA A 18 23.36 -3.78 7.01
CA ALA A 18 21.99 -3.50 7.49
C ALA A 18 20.99 -3.00 6.42
N VAL A 19 21.42 -2.76 5.16
CA VAL A 19 20.53 -2.36 4.06
C VAL A 19 20.15 -3.56 3.17
N ASN A 20 21.10 -4.44 2.85
CA ASN A 20 20.82 -5.66 2.08
C ASN A 20 20.11 -6.75 2.92
N GLN A 21 20.23 -6.71 4.25
CA GLN A 21 19.62 -7.71 5.16
C GLN A 21 18.10 -7.69 5.25
N LEU A 22 17.43 -6.57 4.90
CA LEU A 22 15.97 -6.46 4.98
C LEU A 22 15.29 -6.53 3.61
N GLU A 23 16.03 -6.34 2.52
CA GLU A 23 15.49 -6.48 1.17
C GLU A 23 15.14 -7.94 0.83
N ASP A 24 15.97 -8.89 1.28
CA ASP A 24 15.76 -10.32 1.06
C ASP A 24 14.51 -10.88 1.79
N PRO A 25 14.27 -10.60 3.09
CA PRO A 25 13.03 -10.99 3.76
C PRO A 25 11.77 -10.40 3.12
N ILE A 26 11.79 -9.14 2.69
CA ILE A 26 10.63 -8.50 2.04
C ILE A 26 10.31 -9.20 0.72
N LYS A 27 11.32 -9.46 -0.12
CA LYS A 27 11.15 -10.19 -1.38
C LYS A 27 10.67 -11.63 -1.16
N MET A 28 11.18 -12.31 -0.13
CA MET A 28 10.72 -13.65 0.24
C MET A 28 9.26 -13.65 0.71
N THR A 29 8.85 -12.68 1.54
CA THR A 29 7.45 -12.54 1.98
C THR A 29 6.52 -12.21 0.81
N GLU A 30 6.95 -11.36 -0.12
CA GLU A 30 6.20 -11.12 -1.36
C GLU A 30 6.01 -12.39 -2.17
N GLN A 31 7.06 -13.20 -2.32
CA GLN A 31 6.95 -14.48 -3.03
C GLN A 31 6.01 -15.44 -2.32
N GLY A 32 6.16 -15.59 -1.00
CA GLY A 32 5.25 -16.41 -0.21
C GLY A 32 3.79 -15.94 -0.32
N LEU A 33 3.55 -14.63 -0.38
CA LEU A 33 2.20 -14.09 -0.57
C LEU A 33 1.67 -14.35 -1.99
N ARG A 34 2.53 -14.34 -3.01
CA ARG A 34 2.17 -14.76 -4.38
C ARG A 34 1.79 -16.24 -4.43
N ASP A 35 2.59 -17.09 -3.81
CA ASP A 35 2.34 -18.54 -3.76
C ASP A 35 1.03 -18.84 -3.01
N LEU A 36 0.79 -18.17 -1.87
CA LEU A 36 -0.47 -18.29 -1.13
C LEU A 36 -1.69 -17.84 -1.95
N ARG A 37 -1.57 -16.81 -2.79
CA ARG A 37 -2.65 -16.40 -3.70
C ARG A 37 -2.91 -17.45 -4.77
N GLN A 38 -1.86 -18.05 -5.33
CA GLN A 38 -2.01 -19.14 -6.28
C GLN A 38 -2.70 -20.36 -5.64
N ASP A 39 -2.34 -20.68 -4.40
CA ASP A 39 -2.97 -21.78 -3.67
C ASP A 39 -4.40 -21.46 -3.24
N LEU A 40 -4.72 -20.18 -2.98
CA LEU A 40 -6.09 -19.71 -2.79
C LEU A 40 -6.93 -19.95 -4.05
N ASP A 41 -6.40 -19.63 -5.23
CA ASP A 41 -7.11 -19.85 -6.50
C ASP A 41 -7.38 -21.35 -6.73
N LYS A 42 -6.38 -22.22 -6.50
CA LYS A 42 -6.57 -23.67 -6.56
C LYS A 42 -7.61 -24.16 -5.54
N SER A 43 -7.60 -23.61 -4.34
CA SER A 43 -8.55 -23.97 -3.28
C SER A 43 -9.98 -23.54 -3.63
N LEU A 44 -10.14 -22.37 -4.26
CA LEU A 44 -11.43 -21.91 -4.80
C LEU A 44 -11.94 -22.82 -5.91
N GLN A 45 -11.07 -23.25 -6.81
CA GLN A 45 -11.43 -24.23 -7.84
C GLN A 45 -11.87 -25.56 -7.23
N GLY A 46 -11.10 -26.11 -6.28
CA GLY A 46 -11.46 -27.34 -5.58
C GLY A 46 -12.79 -27.22 -4.81
N LEU A 47 -13.03 -26.08 -4.16
CA LEU A 47 -14.31 -25.79 -3.51
C LEU A 47 -15.47 -25.78 -4.52
N ALA A 48 -15.28 -25.17 -5.68
CA ALA A 48 -16.29 -25.14 -6.74
C ALA A 48 -16.59 -26.56 -7.27
N GLU A 49 -15.56 -27.38 -7.47
CA GLU A 49 -15.71 -28.78 -7.89
C GLU A 49 -16.49 -29.61 -6.86
N VAL A 50 -16.20 -29.46 -5.57
CA VAL A 50 -16.93 -30.16 -4.50
C VAL A 50 -18.38 -29.68 -4.40
N LYS A 51 -18.63 -28.37 -4.49
CA LYS A 51 -20.00 -27.82 -4.57
C LYS A 51 -20.75 -28.35 -5.79
N ALA A 52 -20.10 -28.49 -6.94
CA ALA A 52 -20.69 -29.08 -8.12
C ALA A 52 -21.01 -30.59 -7.94
N MET A 53 -20.17 -31.34 -7.22
CA MET A 53 -20.47 -32.73 -6.84
C MET A 53 -21.70 -32.82 -5.93
N ALA A 54 -21.82 -31.95 -4.93
CA ALA A 54 -23.00 -31.89 -4.07
C ALA A 54 -24.29 -31.61 -4.87
N ILE A 55 -24.25 -30.65 -5.80
CA ILE A 55 -25.38 -30.33 -6.68
C ILE A 55 -25.76 -31.52 -7.56
N ARG A 56 -24.77 -32.21 -8.15
CA ARG A 56 -25.01 -33.41 -8.96
C ARG A 56 -25.67 -34.53 -8.15
N ALA A 57 -25.15 -34.82 -6.96
CA ALA A 57 -25.71 -35.83 -6.07
C ALA A 57 -27.15 -35.49 -5.65
N ARG A 58 -27.43 -34.21 -5.36
CA ARG A 58 -28.79 -33.72 -5.07
C ARG A 58 -29.74 -33.93 -6.25
N ASN A 59 -29.30 -33.61 -7.47
CA ASN A 59 -30.10 -33.78 -8.68
C ASN A 59 -30.36 -35.27 -8.97
N GLU A 60 -29.37 -36.13 -8.76
CA GLU A 60 -29.53 -37.58 -8.88
C GLU A 60 -30.53 -38.12 -7.86
N ALA A 61 -30.42 -37.70 -6.59
CA ALA A 61 -31.37 -38.08 -5.55
C ALA A 61 -32.81 -37.65 -5.90
N ALA A 62 -32.98 -36.43 -6.40
CA ALA A 62 -34.29 -35.93 -6.85
C ALA A 62 -34.85 -36.73 -8.04
N ALA A 63 -34.01 -37.03 -9.04
CA ALA A 63 -34.40 -37.82 -10.20
C ALA A 63 -34.79 -39.26 -9.83
N ALA A 64 -34.04 -39.90 -8.92
CA ALA A 64 -34.34 -41.22 -8.42
C ALA A 64 -35.65 -41.25 -7.62
N ARG A 65 -35.90 -40.25 -6.76
CA ARG A 65 -37.20 -40.09 -6.07
C ARG A 65 -38.36 -39.94 -7.04
N ALA A 66 -38.21 -39.13 -8.08
CA ALA A 66 -39.24 -38.94 -9.09
C ALA A 66 -39.55 -40.25 -9.83
N LYS A 67 -38.53 -41.04 -10.19
CA LYS A 67 -38.71 -42.37 -10.79
C LYS A 67 -39.41 -43.35 -9.84
N ALA A 68 -39.08 -43.34 -8.55
CA ALA A 68 -39.76 -44.18 -7.57
C ALA A 68 -41.26 -43.88 -7.50
N LEU A 69 -41.63 -42.59 -7.45
CA LEU A 69 -43.03 -42.15 -7.47
C LEU A 69 -43.75 -42.51 -8.78
N ASP A 70 -43.07 -42.42 -9.93
CA ASP A 70 -43.64 -42.84 -11.21
C ASP A 70 -43.93 -44.35 -11.25
N TYR A 71 -43.01 -45.18 -10.76
CA TYR A 71 -43.23 -46.63 -10.67
C TYR A 71 -44.34 -46.99 -9.67
N GLU A 72 -44.45 -46.26 -8.56
CA GLU A 72 -45.59 -46.39 -7.64
C GLU A 72 -46.92 -46.07 -8.33
N GLY A 73 -46.99 -44.95 -9.05
CA GLY A 73 -48.17 -44.57 -9.81
C GLY A 73 -48.55 -45.62 -10.86
N LYS A 74 -47.56 -46.21 -11.55
CA LYS A 74 -47.77 -47.31 -12.50
C LYS A 74 -48.33 -48.55 -11.82
N ALA A 75 -47.81 -48.94 -10.66
CA ALA A 75 -48.32 -50.07 -9.90
C ALA A 75 -49.79 -49.85 -9.50
N VAL A 76 -50.13 -48.66 -9.00
CA VAL A 76 -51.52 -48.29 -8.66
C VAL A 76 -52.43 -48.35 -9.88
N LEU A 77 -51.99 -47.82 -11.03
CA LEU A 77 -52.78 -47.83 -12.26
C LEU A 77 -53.04 -49.25 -12.79
N LEU A 78 -52.04 -50.13 -12.71
CA LEU A 78 -52.17 -51.54 -13.11
C LEU A 78 -53.24 -52.25 -12.27
N LEU A 79 -53.22 -52.06 -10.95
CA LEU A 79 -54.22 -52.63 -10.04
C LEU A 79 -55.61 -52.06 -10.28
N GLN A 80 -55.73 -50.75 -10.56
CA GLN A 80 -57.00 -50.13 -10.92
C GLN A 80 -57.58 -50.69 -12.23
N ARG A 81 -56.74 -50.97 -13.23
CA ARG A 81 -57.18 -51.60 -14.49
C ARG A 81 -57.65 -53.03 -14.28
N ALA A 82 -56.99 -53.80 -13.41
CA ALA A 82 -57.50 -55.12 -13.02
C ALA A 82 -58.86 -55.04 -12.34
N HIS A 83 -59.05 -54.08 -11.44
CA HIS A 83 -60.34 -53.89 -10.76
C HIS A 83 -61.48 -53.53 -11.74
N LYS A 84 -61.16 -52.79 -12.81
CA LYS A 84 -62.12 -52.44 -13.89
C LYS A 84 -62.36 -53.58 -14.89
N GLY A 85 -61.58 -54.65 -14.84
CA GLY A 85 -61.65 -55.77 -15.79
C GLY A 85 -60.89 -55.55 -17.11
N ASP A 86 -60.17 -54.42 -17.26
CA ASP A 86 -59.38 -54.09 -18.45
C ASP A 86 -58.08 -54.90 -18.55
N LEU A 87 -57.68 -55.59 -17.47
CA LEU A 87 -56.47 -56.40 -17.35
C LEU A 87 -56.76 -57.61 -16.43
N SER A 88 -56.23 -58.78 -16.73
CA SER A 88 -56.39 -59.94 -15.84
C SER A 88 -55.69 -59.69 -14.50
N ALA A 89 -56.30 -60.09 -13.39
CA ALA A 89 -55.75 -59.91 -12.04
C ALA A 89 -54.32 -60.49 -11.90
N THR A 90 -54.08 -61.69 -12.45
CA THR A 90 -52.76 -62.35 -12.40
C THR A 90 -51.65 -61.54 -13.10
N GLU A 91 -51.96 -60.96 -14.26
CA GLU A 91 -50.99 -60.14 -15.01
C GLU A 91 -50.79 -58.77 -14.36
N ALA A 92 -51.85 -58.17 -13.82
CA ALA A 92 -51.75 -56.92 -13.08
C ALA A 92 -50.91 -57.07 -11.81
N ASP A 93 -51.10 -58.16 -11.05
CA ASP A 93 -50.31 -58.45 -9.86
C ASP A 93 -48.84 -58.67 -10.20
N ARG A 94 -48.53 -59.39 -11.29
CA ARG A 94 -47.17 -59.59 -11.78
C ARG A 94 -46.49 -58.26 -12.14
N LEU A 95 -47.14 -57.45 -12.99
CA LEU A 95 -46.59 -56.17 -13.45
C LEU A 95 -46.51 -55.13 -12.33
N ALA A 96 -47.49 -55.09 -11.42
CA ALA A 96 -47.46 -54.21 -10.26
C ALA A 96 -46.32 -54.60 -9.31
N SER A 97 -46.08 -55.90 -9.09
CA SER A 97 -44.94 -56.39 -8.31
C SER A 97 -43.61 -55.97 -8.93
N GLU A 98 -43.45 -56.12 -10.24
CA GLU A 98 -42.24 -55.66 -10.95
C GLU A 98 -42.05 -54.13 -10.84
N ALA A 99 -43.12 -53.35 -10.96
CA ALA A 99 -43.08 -51.90 -10.78
C ALA A 99 -42.67 -51.53 -9.34
N LEU A 100 -43.15 -52.24 -8.32
CA LEU A 100 -42.76 -52.02 -6.93
C LEU A 100 -41.30 -52.41 -6.66
N ILE A 101 -40.77 -53.44 -7.32
CA ILE A 101 -39.33 -53.75 -7.27
C ILE A 101 -38.53 -52.59 -7.85
N LYS A 102 -38.94 -52.04 -9.00
CA LYS A 102 -38.29 -50.87 -9.60
C LYS A 102 -38.40 -49.62 -8.73
N LYS A 103 -39.53 -49.42 -8.02
CA LYS A 103 -39.66 -48.36 -7.00
C LYS A 103 -38.58 -48.53 -5.93
N ALA A 104 -38.47 -49.71 -5.31
CA ALA A 104 -37.51 -49.97 -4.24
C ALA A 104 -36.05 -49.78 -4.69
N GLU A 105 -35.70 -50.20 -5.91
CA GLU A 105 -34.37 -49.94 -6.51
C GLU A 105 -34.05 -48.44 -6.58
N ASN A 106 -35.01 -47.63 -7.04
CA ASN A 106 -34.85 -46.18 -7.17
C ASN A 106 -34.85 -45.46 -5.80
N GLU A 107 -35.63 -45.93 -4.82
CA GLU A 107 -35.57 -45.43 -3.44
C GLU A 107 -34.21 -45.70 -2.79
N ALA A 108 -33.65 -46.89 -3.01
CA ALA A 108 -32.31 -47.22 -2.55
C ALA A 108 -31.25 -46.33 -3.23
N GLN A 109 -31.40 -46.04 -4.53
CA GLN A 109 -30.52 -45.10 -5.24
C GLN A 109 -30.65 -43.68 -4.68
N ALA A 110 -31.87 -43.19 -4.47
CA ALA A 110 -32.11 -41.87 -3.89
C ALA A 110 -31.48 -41.73 -2.50
N THR A 111 -31.57 -42.78 -1.68
CA THR A 111 -30.97 -42.82 -0.34
C THR A 111 -29.44 -42.72 -0.42
N ARG A 112 -28.81 -43.48 -1.31
CA ARG A 112 -27.35 -43.41 -1.53
C ARG A 112 -26.91 -42.02 -2.01
N ALA A 113 -27.57 -41.48 -3.03
CA ALA A 113 -27.26 -40.16 -3.58
C ALA A 113 -27.45 -39.04 -2.56
N THR A 114 -28.43 -39.16 -1.66
CA THR A 114 -28.63 -38.20 -0.55
C THR A 114 -27.48 -38.26 0.46
N ALA A 115 -27.05 -39.47 0.84
CA ALA A 115 -25.90 -39.63 1.73
C ALA A 115 -24.59 -39.08 1.11
N GLU A 116 -24.42 -39.21 -0.20
CA GLU A 116 -23.30 -38.61 -0.93
C GLU A 116 -23.39 -37.09 -0.97
N GLN A 117 -24.59 -36.54 -1.24
CA GLN A 117 -24.84 -35.10 -1.17
C GLN A 117 -24.40 -34.53 0.17
N GLU A 118 -24.84 -35.12 1.29
CA GLU A 118 -24.49 -34.66 2.64
C GLU A 118 -22.97 -34.69 2.88
N LYS A 119 -22.28 -35.74 2.41
CA LYS A 119 -20.81 -35.83 2.50
C LYS A 119 -20.12 -34.70 1.72
N PHE A 120 -20.59 -34.40 0.51
CA PHE A 120 -20.02 -33.33 -0.30
C PHE A 120 -20.34 -31.95 0.27
N GLU A 121 -21.53 -31.74 0.83
CA GLU A 121 -21.89 -30.47 1.49
C GLU A 121 -21.04 -30.21 2.72
N ASN A 122 -20.82 -31.24 3.55
CA ASN A 122 -19.91 -31.14 4.70
C ASN A 122 -18.48 -30.83 4.27
N SER A 123 -17.99 -31.51 3.22
CA SER A 123 -16.66 -31.26 2.66
C SER A 123 -16.53 -29.85 2.08
N ALA A 124 -17.57 -29.36 1.38
CA ALA A 124 -17.61 -28.01 0.85
C ALA A 124 -17.60 -26.96 1.96
N SER A 125 -18.37 -27.17 3.03
CA SER A 125 -18.39 -26.27 4.20
C SER A 125 -17.01 -26.16 4.86
N GLN A 126 -16.32 -27.29 5.04
CA GLN A 126 -14.97 -27.30 5.60
C GLN A 126 -13.96 -26.58 4.68
N LEU A 127 -14.02 -26.82 3.37
CA LEU A 127 -13.16 -26.15 2.39
C LEU A 127 -13.44 -24.65 2.35
N GLU A 128 -14.71 -24.23 2.45
CA GLU A 128 -15.11 -22.82 2.47
C GLU A 128 -14.54 -22.10 3.69
N GLN A 129 -14.58 -22.71 4.87
CA GLN A 129 -13.93 -22.18 6.07
C GLN A 129 -12.42 -22.04 5.88
N ASN A 130 -11.76 -23.06 5.32
CA ASN A 130 -10.31 -23.03 5.08
C ASN A 130 -9.92 -21.94 4.06
N VAL A 131 -10.70 -21.79 2.98
CA VAL A 131 -10.54 -20.73 1.97
C VAL A 131 -10.70 -19.35 2.60
N GLN A 132 -11.71 -19.17 3.46
CA GLN A 132 -11.94 -17.89 4.13
C GLN A 132 -10.80 -17.56 5.10
N GLN A 133 -10.30 -18.55 5.84
CA GLN A 133 -9.13 -18.39 6.70
C GLN A 133 -7.90 -17.99 5.88
N LEU A 134 -7.64 -18.68 4.77
CA LEU A 134 -6.51 -18.36 3.87
C LEU A 134 -6.61 -16.94 3.33
N LYS A 135 -7.80 -16.51 2.90
CA LYS A 135 -8.07 -15.14 2.42
C LYS A 135 -7.78 -14.10 3.51
N SER A 136 -8.23 -14.35 4.74
CA SER A 136 -7.97 -13.48 5.89
C SER A 136 -6.47 -13.37 6.17
N THR A 137 -5.77 -14.50 6.23
CA THR A 137 -4.33 -14.57 6.44
C THR A 137 -3.56 -13.82 5.35
N ILE A 138 -3.89 -14.01 4.07
CA ILE A 138 -3.30 -13.26 2.96
C ILE A 138 -3.50 -11.75 3.14
N SER A 139 -4.70 -11.32 3.51
CA SER A 139 -4.98 -9.90 3.73
C SER A 139 -4.19 -9.31 4.89
N GLN A 140 -4.05 -10.06 5.99
CA GLN A 140 -3.25 -9.63 7.14
C GLN A 140 -1.78 -9.45 6.73
N TRP A 141 -1.18 -10.45 6.08
CA TRP A 141 0.22 -10.40 5.66
C TRP A 141 0.49 -9.34 4.60
N ASP A 142 -0.46 -9.07 3.69
CA ASP A 142 -0.34 -7.98 2.72
C ASP A 142 -0.25 -6.60 3.41
N ASN A 143 -1.05 -6.39 4.46
CA ASN A 143 -1.02 -5.16 5.25
C ASN A 143 0.26 -5.02 6.08
N GLU A 144 0.72 -6.12 6.69
CA GLU A 144 1.99 -6.15 7.43
C GLU A 144 3.17 -5.86 6.50
N LEU A 145 3.20 -6.47 5.31
CA LEU A 145 4.23 -6.25 4.31
C LEU A 145 4.27 -4.79 3.83
N LYS A 146 3.11 -4.17 3.56
CA LYS A 146 3.01 -2.74 3.23
C LYS A 146 3.61 -1.87 4.33
N THR A 147 3.26 -2.16 5.57
CA THR A 147 3.77 -1.43 6.75
C THR A 147 5.29 -1.59 6.88
N LEU A 148 5.79 -2.82 6.70
CA LEU A 148 7.22 -3.11 6.79
C LEU A 148 8.01 -2.38 5.71
N LYS A 149 7.53 -2.39 4.47
CA LYS A 149 8.13 -1.63 3.36
C LYS A 149 8.21 -0.14 3.68
N ALA A 150 7.13 0.47 4.14
CA ALA A 150 7.10 1.89 4.51
C ALA A 150 8.13 2.20 5.61
N ARG A 151 8.24 1.35 6.63
CA ARG A 151 9.24 1.49 7.71
C ARG A 151 10.67 1.39 7.19
N VAL A 152 10.94 0.46 6.28
CA VAL A 152 12.26 0.31 5.64
C VAL A 152 12.60 1.56 4.82
N THR A 153 11.64 2.10 4.04
CA THR A 153 11.85 3.34 3.28
C THR A 153 12.17 4.52 4.20
N VAL A 154 11.39 4.74 5.25
CA VAL A 154 11.62 5.82 6.23
C VAL A 154 12.97 5.65 6.92
N SER A 155 13.29 4.43 7.39
CA SER A 155 14.57 4.15 8.05
C SER A 155 15.76 4.41 7.13
N THR A 156 15.66 4.01 5.86
CA THR A 156 16.71 4.22 4.84
C THR A 156 16.89 5.71 4.54
N ALA A 157 15.80 6.47 4.41
CA ALA A 157 15.85 7.92 4.23
C ALA A 157 16.50 8.62 5.43
N THR A 158 16.07 8.30 6.66
CA THR A 158 16.64 8.83 7.89
C THR A 158 18.13 8.51 8.01
N LYS A 159 18.54 7.28 7.68
CA LYS A 159 19.96 6.87 7.67
C LYS A 159 20.76 7.70 6.67
N THR A 160 20.22 7.90 5.47
CA THR A 160 20.88 8.68 4.41
C THR A 160 21.04 10.14 4.81
N ILE A 161 20.00 10.76 5.38
CA ILE A 161 20.04 12.15 5.89
C ILE A 161 21.10 12.27 6.99
N ASN A 162 21.10 11.37 7.97
CA ASN A 162 22.10 11.42 9.06
C ASN A 162 23.52 11.23 8.55
N GLN A 163 23.75 10.35 7.57
CA GLN A 163 25.06 10.19 6.93
C GLN A 163 25.49 11.46 6.17
N GLN A 164 24.57 12.14 5.50
CA GLN A 164 24.85 13.41 4.82
C GLN A 164 25.15 14.54 5.81
N LEU A 165 24.38 14.64 6.90
CA LEU A 165 24.63 15.60 7.98
C LEU A 165 25.99 15.39 8.63
N ALA A 166 26.35 14.14 8.95
CA ALA A 166 27.67 13.82 9.51
C ALA A 166 28.82 14.19 8.56
N LYS A 167 28.64 14.01 7.24
CA LYS A 167 29.63 14.42 6.23
C LYS A 167 29.75 15.95 6.11
N LEU A 168 28.65 16.67 6.23
CA LEU A 168 28.65 18.15 6.22
C LEU A 168 29.38 18.71 7.44
N ASP A 169 29.18 18.12 8.61
CA ASP A 169 29.90 18.47 9.83
C ASP A 169 31.41 18.13 9.72
N SER A 170 31.75 16.94 9.21
CA SER A 170 33.15 16.52 9.05
C SER A 170 33.94 17.25 7.96
N SER A 171 33.27 17.83 6.96
CA SER A 171 33.93 18.52 5.82
C SER A 171 34.38 19.95 6.14
N GLY A 172 34.10 20.45 7.34
CA GLY A 172 34.47 21.81 7.75
C GLY A 172 33.70 22.92 7.02
N THR A 173 32.70 22.56 6.20
CA THR A 173 31.92 23.50 5.37
C THR A 173 31.12 24.48 6.23
N VAL A 174 30.57 24.02 7.36
CA VAL A 174 29.89 24.86 8.35
C VAL A 174 30.88 25.79 9.06
N ALA A 175 32.05 25.26 9.45
CA ALA A 175 33.10 26.06 10.08
C ALA A 175 33.70 27.12 9.12
N LEU A 176 33.78 26.82 7.81
CA LEU A 176 34.22 27.76 6.79
C LEU A 176 33.18 28.87 6.57
N LEU A 177 31.89 28.53 6.54
CA LEU A 177 30.79 29.50 6.45
C LEU A 177 30.77 30.44 7.66
N GLU A 178 30.93 29.92 8.88
CA GLU A 178 31.04 30.76 10.09
C GLU A 178 32.26 31.68 10.04
N ARG A 179 33.44 31.19 9.63
CA ARG A 179 34.64 32.04 9.45
C ARG A 179 34.44 33.12 8.38
N MET A 180 33.75 32.81 7.27
CA MET A 180 33.44 33.81 6.25
C MET A 180 32.48 34.87 6.78
N LYS A 181 31.47 34.47 7.56
CA LYS A 181 30.53 35.38 8.21
C LYS A 181 31.24 36.33 9.18
N GLU A 182 32.15 35.80 9.99
CA GLU A 182 32.96 36.56 10.94
C GLU A 182 33.92 37.51 10.21
N LYS A 183 34.54 37.07 9.11
CA LYS A 183 35.39 37.92 8.28
C LYS A 183 34.61 39.07 7.63
N VAL A 184 33.42 38.79 7.09
CA VAL A 184 32.54 39.83 6.52
C VAL A 184 32.13 40.83 7.60
N ALA A 185 31.75 40.37 8.80
CA ALA A 185 31.41 41.27 9.90
C ALA A 185 32.59 42.18 10.32
N VAL A 186 33.83 41.67 10.30
CA VAL A 186 35.03 42.47 10.54
C VAL A 186 35.27 43.48 9.42
N GLU A 187 35.10 43.09 8.16
CA GLU A 187 35.22 44.00 7.01
C GLU A 187 34.14 45.08 7.01
N GLU A 188 32.90 44.75 7.39
CA GLU A 188 31.81 45.70 7.58
C GLU A 188 32.11 46.68 8.72
N ALA A 189 32.59 46.20 9.87
CA ALA A 189 32.98 47.06 10.99
C ALA A 189 34.19 47.97 10.65
N LEU A 190 35.16 47.47 9.87
CA LEU A 190 36.27 48.28 9.35
C LEU A 190 35.78 49.32 8.35
N ALA A 191 34.88 48.97 7.44
CA ALA A 191 34.28 49.91 6.50
C ALA A 191 33.50 51.02 7.23
N GLU A 192 32.77 50.68 8.29
CA GLU A 192 32.08 51.65 9.15
C GLU A 192 33.08 52.56 9.88
N SER A 193 34.18 52.01 10.39
CA SER A 193 35.27 52.79 11.01
C SER A 193 35.97 53.72 10.00
N TYR A 194 36.24 53.27 8.78
CA TYR A 194 36.79 54.13 7.72
C TYR A 194 35.79 55.22 7.31
N GLY A 195 34.49 54.93 7.30
CA GLY A 195 33.43 55.92 7.10
C GLY A 195 33.41 56.99 8.21
N GLN A 196 33.68 56.60 9.46
CA GLN A 196 33.80 57.52 10.59
C GLN A 196 35.11 58.32 10.57
N LEU A 197 36.25 57.69 10.24
CA LEU A 197 37.56 58.35 10.10
C LEU A 197 37.61 59.33 8.92
N ALA A 198 36.93 59.05 7.81
CA ALA A 198 36.75 60.00 6.71
C ALA A 198 35.93 61.23 7.13
N ASN A 199 35.10 61.10 8.17
CA ASN A 199 34.36 62.21 8.77
C ASN A 199 35.18 62.98 9.85
N GLU A 200 36.12 62.32 10.52
CA GLU A 200 37.08 62.94 11.46
C GLU A 200 38.30 63.58 10.76
N SER A 201 38.60 63.19 9.53
CA SER A 201 39.66 63.77 8.68
C SER A 201 39.23 65.08 8.00
N LYS A 202 38.34 65.87 8.61
CA LYS A 202 38.20 67.29 8.26
C LYS A 202 39.31 68.02 8.99
N THR A 203 40.47 68.07 8.34
CA THR A 203 41.70 68.68 8.84
C THR A 203 41.45 70.10 9.33
N ILE A 204 42.21 70.53 10.34
CA ILE A 204 42.29 71.90 10.86
C ILE A 204 42.39 72.94 9.72
N ASP A 205 42.96 72.57 8.57
CA ASP A 205 42.99 73.40 7.36
C ASP A 205 41.59 73.78 6.83
N GLN A 206 40.60 72.89 6.88
CA GLN A 206 39.21 73.22 6.53
C GLN A 206 38.54 74.14 7.56
N GLU A 207 38.93 74.06 8.84
CA GLU A 207 38.48 75.00 9.87
C GLU A 207 39.16 76.37 9.72
N ILE A 208 40.43 76.40 9.32
CA ILE A 208 41.20 77.62 9.01
C ILE A 208 40.65 78.32 7.77
N ASP A 209 40.35 77.59 6.68
CA ASP A 209 39.75 78.17 5.46
C ASP A 209 38.34 78.73 5.71
N LYS A 210 37.57 78.11 6.61
CA LYS A 210 36.25 78.61 7.01
C LYS A 210 36.34 79.82 7.95
N ALA A 211 37.39 79.90 8.78
CA ALA A 211 37.66 81.05 9.66
C ALA A 211 38.30 82.24 8.92
N LEU A 212 39.08 82.00 7.85
CA LEU A 212 39.69 83.00 6.99
C LEU A 212 38.82 83.40 5.78
N GLY A 213 37.70 82.69 5.56
CA GLY A 213 36.83 82.79 4.38
C GLY A 213 35.69 83.82 4.44
N GLN A 214 35.76 84.87 5.28
CA GLN A 214 34.86 86.03 5.20
C GLN A 214 35.64 87.32 4.92
N SER A 215 36.11 87.46 3.69
CA SER A 215 36.47 88.77 3.10
C SER A 215 36.25 88.82 1.56
N GLY A 216 35.53 87.84 1.00
CA GLY A 216 35.27 87.73 -0.45
C GLY A 216 33.99 88.41 -0.95
N ALA A 217 33.17 89.00 -0.07
CA ALA A 217 31.92 89.66 -0.45
C ALA A 217 32.08 91.14 -0.88
N SER A 218 33.31 91.67 -0.85
CA SER A 218 33.62 93.09 -1.17
C SER A 218 34.14 93.31 -2.61
N LYS A 219 34.70 92.29 -3.27
CA LYS A 219 35.23 92.42 -4.65
C LYS A 219 34.18 92.19 -5.74
N ALA A 220 33.24 91.26 -5.56
CA ALA A 220 32.20 90.98 -6.54
C ALA A 220 31.22 92.16 -6.74
N THR A 221 30.99 92.96 -5.70
CA THR A 221 30.12 94.14 -5.74
C THR A 221 30.80 95.32 -6.45
N HIS A 222 32.11 95.49 -6.28
CA HIS A 222 32.90 96.53 -6.95
C HIS A 222 33.10 96.26 -8.45
N ASP A 223 33.32 95.00 -8.86
CA ASP A 223 33.50 94.63 -10.26
C ASP A 223 32.18 94.72 -11.06
N LEU A 224 31.04 94.45 -10.43
CA LEU A 224 29.71 94.57 -11.04
C LEU A 224 29.29 96.05 -11.22
N GLN A 225 29.69 96.93 -10.31
CA GLN A 225 29.47 98.38 -10.43
C GLN A 225 30.36 98.99 -11.54
N ALA A 226 31.61 98.54 -11.65
CA ALA A 226 32.51 98.95 -12.72
C ALA A 226 32.05 98.45 -14.10
N LEU A 227 31.43 97.26 -14.19
CA LEU A 227 30.88 96.73 -15.43
C LEU A 227 29.62 97.48 -15.88
N LYS A 228 28.72 97.82 -14.95
CA LYS A 228 27.52 98.63 -15.21
C LYS A 228 27.85 100.04 -15.70
N ALA A 229 28.83 100.70 -15.07
CA ALA A 229 29.33 102.00 -15.50
C ALA A 229 29.98 101.98 -16.90
N LYS A 230 30.60 100.86 -17.29
CA LYS A 230 31.24 100.68 -18.61
C LYS A 230 30.26 100.30 -19.73
N LEU A 231 29.06 99.85 -19.39
CA LEU A 231 28.01 99.39 -20.31
C LEU A 231 26.84 100.38 -20.47
N GLY A 232 26.87 101.53 -19.79
CA GLY A 232 25.85 102.59 -19.95
C GLY A 232 24.46 102.19 -19.42
N LEU A 233 24.41 101.28 -18.45
CA LEU A 233 23.18 100.80 -17.82
C LEU A 233 23.22 101.26 -16.35
N GLU A 234 22.43 102.29 -16.02
CA GLU A 234 22.12 102.60 -14.61
C GLU A 234 21.25 101.49 -13.99
#